data_AF-A0A662JK85-F1
#
_entry.id   AF-A0A662JK85-F1
#
_cell.length_a   1.000
_cell.length_b   1.000
_cell.length_c   1.000
_cell.angle_alpha   90.00
_cell.angle_beta   90.00
_cell.angle_gamma   90.00
#
_symmetry.space_group_name_H-M   'P 1'
#
loop_
_entity.id
_entity.type
_entity.pdbx_description
1 polymer ?
#
loop_
_entity_poly.entity_id
_entity_poly.type
_entity_poly.pdbx_seq_one_letter_code
_entity_poly.pdbx_strand_id
1 'polypeptide(L)' 'MTEKASQKPRPLLAVDAVVLTKRGSIVLVKRRKPPYQGHWALPGGFVEYG' A
#
# COMPACT_ATOMS: atom_id res chain seq x y z
N MET A 1 -21.86 -0.70 -31.74
CA MET A 1 -20.88 0.36 -31.45
C MET A 1 -20.47 0.20 -30.02
N THR A 2 -19.32 -0.43 -29.76
CA THR A 2 -18.89 -0.75 -28.39
C THR A 2 -18.21 0.48 -27.80
N GLU A 3 -18.84 1.07 -26.80
CA GLU A 3 -18.34 2.23 -26.07
C GLU A 3 -17.00 1.86 -25.40
N LYS A 4 -15.89 2.38 -25.92
CA LYS A 4 -14.59 2.24 -25.26
C LYS A 4 -14.63 3.10 -24.01
N ALA A 5 -14.76 2.46 -22.85
CA ALA A 5 -14.57 3.11 -21.55
C ALA A 5 -13.26 3.91 -21.57
N SER A 6 -13.35 5.20 -21.23
CA SER A 6 -12.22 6.14 -21.15
C SER A 6 -11.04 5.51 -20.38
N GLN A 7 -9.94 5.22 -21.08
CA GLN A 7 -8.70 4.69 -20.49
C GLN A 7 -7.91 5.77 -19.74
N LYS A 8 -8.49 6.29 -18.65
CA LYS A 8 -7.73 7.11 -17.69
C LYS A 8 -7.15 6.21 -16.60
N PRO A 9 -5.86 6.35 -16.24
CA PRO A 9 -5.31 5.65 -15.08
C PRO A 9 -6.15 5.98 -13.84
N ARG A 10 -6.59 4.95 -13.14
CA ARG A 10 -7.26 5.12 -11.84
C ARG A 10 -6.19 5.03 -10.76
N PRO A 11 -6.22 5.89 -9.75
CA PRO A 11 -5.33 5.74 -8.61
C PRO A 11 -5.61 4.40 -7.93
N LEU A 12 -4.54 3.73 -7.48
CA LEU A 12 -4.66 2.56 -6.62
C LEU A 12 -4.85 3.04 -5.19
N LEU A 13 -5.91 2.57 -4.52
CA LEU A 13 -6.15 2.88 -3.11
C LEU A 13 -5.30 1.97 -2.24
N ALA A 14 -4.51 2.57 -1.36
CA ALA A 14 -3.68 1.87 -0.39
C ALA A 14 -3.87 2.45 1.01
N VAL A 15 -3.58 1.64 2.02
CA VAL A 15 -3.60 2.03 3.43
C VAL A 15 -2.33 1.52 4.12
N ASP A 16 -1.84 2.31 5.06
CA ASP A 16 -0.72 1.97 5.93
C ASP A 16 -1.13 2.18 7.40
N ALA A 17 -0.61 1.33 8.28
CA ALA A 17 -0.86 1.38 9.71
C ALA A 17 0.38 1.85 10.47
N VAL A 18 0.20 2.83 11.35
CA VAL A 18 1.21 3.18 12.35
C VAL A 18 0.88 2.43 13.64
N VAL A 19 1.58 1.33 13.88
CA VAL A 19 1.37 0.51 15.08
C VAL A 19 2.31 0.97 16.18
N LEU A 20 1.76 1.59 17.22
CA LEU A 20 2.48 2.00 18.41
C LEU A 20 2.65 0.82 19.38
N THR A 21 3.86 0.59 19.86
CA THR A 21 4.11 -0.38 20.93
C THR A 21 3.97 0.26 22.30
N LYS A 22 3.76 -0.55 23.34
CA LYS A 22 3.74 -0.08 24.74
C LYS A 22 5.05 0.59 25.19
N ARG A 23 6.14 0.41 24.45
CA ARG A 23 7.46 1.00 24.73
C ARG A 23 7.71 2.30 23.96
N GLY A 24 6.71 2.82 23.24
CA GLY A 24 6.82 4.05 22.46
C GLY A 24 7.55 3.92 21.12
N SER A 25 7.78 2.68 20.64
CA SER A 25 8.33 2.44 19.31
C SER A 25 7.24 2.13 18.28
N ILE A 26 7.59 2.13 16.99
CA ILE A 26 6.67 1.75 15.90
C ILE A 26 7.11 0.47 15.18
N VAL A 27 6.14 -0.26 14.64
CA VAL A 27 6.41 -1.44 13.80
C VAL A 27 6.72 -1.00 12.37
N LEU A 28 7.78 -1.59 11.81
CA LEU A 28 8.16 -1.43 10.41
C LEU A 28 8.34 -2.82 9.77
N VAL A 29 8.10 -2.90 8.46
CA VAL A 29 8.33 -4.11 7.66
C VAL A 29 9.45 -3.88 6.64
N LYS A 30 10.22 -4.93 6.36
CA LYS A 30 11.22 -4.92 5.30
C LYS A 30 10.56 -5.34 3.98
N ARG A 31 10.47 -4.42 3.01
CA ARG A 31 9.79 -4.68 1.73
C ARG A 31 10.48 -5.81 0.95
N ARG A 32 9.72 -6.83 0.57
CA ARG A 32 10.23 -7.98 -0.21
C ARG A 32 10.14 -7.79 -1.73
N LYS A 33 9.28 -6.90 -2.23
CA LYS A 33 8.98 -6.74 -3.66
C LYS A 33 9.27 -5.30 -4.14
N PRO A 34 9.67 -5.10 -5.41
CA PRO A 34 9.75 -3.76 -6.00
C PRO A 34 8.35 -3.12 -6.10
N PRO A 35 8.27 -1.78 -6.16
CA PRO A 35 9.38 -0.83 -5.99
C PRO A 35 9.89 -0.78 -4.54
N TYR A 36 11.08 -0.20 -4.32
CA TYR A 36 11.69 -0.04 -2.99
C TYR A 36 11.91 -1.35 -2.22
N GLN A 37 12.24 -2.43 -2.95
CA GLN A 37 12.63 -3.68 -2.31
C GLN A 37 13.81 -3.44 -1.34
N GLY A 38 13.79 -4.14 -0.21
CA GLY A 38 14.80 -4.01 0.82
C GLY A 38 14.72 -2.72 1.65
N HIS A 39 13.75 -1.83 1.44
CA HIS A 39 13.56 -0.65 2.30
C HIS A 39 12.66 -0.99 3.50
N TRP A 40 12.83 -0.26 4.60
CA TRP A 40 11.88 -0.28 5.72
C TRP A 40 10.68 0.60 5.35
N ALA A 41 9.48 0.13 5.65
CA ALA A 41 8.23 0.84 5.38
C ALA A 41 7.21 0.59 6.51
N LEU A 42 6.15 1.39 6.53
CA LEU A 42 4.98 1.09 7.35
C LEU A 42 4.34 -0.22 6.86
N PRO A 43 3.73 -1.00 7.77
CA PRO A 43 2.85 -2.09 7.39
C PRO A 43 1.65 -1.55 6.61
N GLY A 44 1.39 -2.07 5.42
CA GLY A 44 0.31 -1.58 4.56
C GLY A 44 0.04 -2.47 3.35
N GLY A 45 -0.98 -2.10 2.58
CA GLY A 45 -1.43 -2.85 1.41
C GLY A 45 -2.45 -2.10 0.56
N PHE A 46 -2.79 -2.70 -0.58
CA PHE A 46 -3.86 -2.19 -1.45
C PHE A 46 -5.23 -2.64 -0.92
N VAL A 47 -6.24 -1.81 -1.14
CA VAL A 47 -7.62 -2.10 -0.73
C VAL A 47 -8.29 -3.01 -1.76
N GLU A 48 -8.92 -4.08 -1.28
CA GLU A 48 -9.76 -4.98 -2.07
C GLU A 48 -11.22 -4.50 -2.07
N TYR A 49 -11.96 -4.80 -3.14
CA TYR A 49 -13.41 -4.55 -3.18
C TYR A 49 -14.10 -5.55 -2.23
N GLY A 50 -15.02 -5.03 -1.40
CA GLY A 50 -15.85 -5.84 -0.50
C GLY A 50 -17.05 -6.46 -1.19
#